data_AF-A0A1B6IFQ7-F1
#
_entry.id   AF-A0A1B6IFQ7-F1
#
_cell.length_a   1.000
_cell.length_b   1.000
_cell.length_c   1.000
_cell.angle_alpha   90.00
_cell.angle_beta   90.00
_cell.angle_gamma   90.00
#
_symmetry.space_group_name_H-M   'P 1'
#
loop_
_entity.id
_entity.type
_entity.pdbx_description
1 polymer ?
#
loop_
_entity_poly.entity_id
_entity_poly.type
_entity_poly.pdbx_seq_one_letter_code
_entity_poly.pdbx_strand_id
1 'polypeptide(L)'
;FEATVESVEAGPVTLGAQRKILLSIAKLRDRYANLCHLEQEITEGSGKNLLSAMDDVKTILLTPLKPHEDTDQPPVDDLPSQITRVLYKVCTLLLVCGVMDDEALTTFVNLLDTALYLDAFTTQQKNKIRSWKLQISQHISQIRQQQQQYGYLSVPPARFPQPVSRPLSAHPLRHSPLRSHPHHHTQSFLAKRPSLQDSPSEYGSAEEPGHSYVQRTHSAPPNPPPEAPSDTDPELNSRLERLCLRMTEQSLEL
;
A
#
# COMPACT_ATOMS: atom_id res chain seq x y z
N PHE A 1 20.95 -1.61 27.42
CA PHE A 1 20.33 -2.86 26.94
C PHE A 1 20.33 -3.92 28.03
N GLU A 2 21.49 -4.41 28.50
CA GLU A 2 21.54 -5.42 29.57
C GLU A 2 20.75 -5.00 30.83
N ALA A 3 20.90 -3.75 31.30
CA ALA A 3 20.12 -3.23 32.42
C ALA A 3 18.60 -3.19 32.17
N THR A 4 18.19 -2.97 30.92
CA THR A 4 16.76 -2.99 30.51
C THR A 4 16.24 -4.41 30.44
N VAL A 5 17.04 -5.36 29.94
CA VAL A 5 16.72 -6.79 29.90
C VAL A 5 16.56 -7.33 31.32
N GLU A 6 17.52 -7.03 32.20
CA GLU A 6 17.51 -7.45 33.61
C GLU A 6 16.29 -6.91 34.37
N SER A 7 15.88 -5.67 34.09
CA SER A 7 14.66 -5.09 34.69
C SER A 7 13.35 -5.72 34.17
N VAL A 8 13.30 -6.23 32.94
CA VAL A 8 12.14 -6.98 32.42
C VAL A 8 12.17 -8.43 32.94
N GLU A 9 13.36 -8.98 33.14
CA GLU A 9 13.58 -10.32 33.70
C GLU A 9 13.21 -10.45 35.17
N ALA A 10 13.43 -9.40 35.96
CA ALA A 10 13.10 -9.36 37.38
C ALA A 10 11.63 -9.00 37.70
N GLY A 11 10.80 -8.63 36.70
CA GLY A 11 9.42 -8.19 36.90
C GLY A 11 8.39 -9.33 36.99
N PRO A 12 7.18 -9.10 37.55
CA PRO A 12 6.11 -10.10 37.62
C PRO A 12 5.38 -10.30 36.28
N VAL A 13 6.11 -10.30 35.16
CA VAL A 13 5.56 -10.48 33.80
C VAL A 13 5.68 -11.94 33.36
N THR A 14 4.72 -12.40 32.57
CA THR A 14 4.81 -13.74 31.96
C THR A 14 5.98 -13.81 30.99
N LEU A 15 6.63 -14.97 30.86
CA LEU A 15 7.75 -15.19 29.93
C LEU A 15 7.40 -14.76 28.49
N GLY A 16 6.16 -15.01 28.06
CA GLY A 16 5.68 -14.58 26.74
C GLY A 16 5.58 -13.05 26.60
N ALA A 17 5.13 -12.35 27.63
CA ALA A 17 5.09 -10.88 27.64
C ALA A 17 6.49 -10.28 27.67
N GLN A 18 7.38 -10.81 28.50
CA GLN A 18 8.79 -10.43 28.57
C GLN A 18 9.48 -10.55 27.21
N ARG A 19 9.37 -11.70 26.54
CA ARG A 19 9.95 -11.89 25.20
C ARG A 19 9.41 -10.87 24.20
N LYS A 20 8.11 -10.58 24.25
CA LYS A 20 7.49 -9.58 23.37
C LYS A 20 8.03 -8.17 23.64
N ILE A 21 8.18 -7.79 24.90
CA ILE A 21 8.75 -6.50 25.30
C ILE A 21 10.18 -6.37 24.79
N LEU A 22 11.02 -7.40 25.02
CA LEU A 22 12.41 -7.41 24.55
C LEU A 22 12.49 -7.29 23.02
N LEU A 23 11.64 -8.01 22.30
CA LEU A 23 11.56 -7.91 20.84
C LEU A 23 11.09 -6.52 20.37
N SER A 24 10.14 -5.88 21.06
CA SER A 24 9.73 -4.51 20.70
C SER A 24 10.85 -3.50 20.96
N ILE A 25 11.60 -3.64 22.05
CA ILE A 25 12.72 -2.77 22.37
C ILE A 25 13.82 -2.90 21.31
N ALA A 26 14.20 -4.13 20.95
CA ALA A 26 15.17 -4.38 19.89
C ALA A 26 14.73 -3.73 18.57
N LYS A 27 13.46 -3.95 18.17
CA LYS A 27 12.90 -3.34 16.96
C LYS A 27 12.92 -1.81 16.99
N LEU A 28 12.66 -1.18 18.13
CA LEU A 28 12.69 0.30 18.26
C LEU A 28 14.10 0.86 18.06
N ARG A 29 15.13 0.13 18.52
CA ARG A 29 16.54 0.55 18.40
C ARG A 29 17.05 0.37 16.97
N ASP A 30 16.65 -0.69 16.30
CA ASP A 30 17.08 -0.97 14.92
C ASP A 30 16.46 -0.03 13.88
N ARG A 31 15.45 0.79 14.24
CA ARG A 31 14.73 1.67 13.31
C ARG A 31 15.64 2.59 12.51
N TYR A 32 16.65 3.20 13.16
CA TYR A 32 17.56 4.11 12.49
C TYR A 32 18.40 3.38 11.42
N ALA A 33 19.04 2.28 11.80
CA ALA A 33 19.82 1.45 10.87
C ALA A 33 18.98 0.94 9.70
N ASN A 34 17.75 0.50 9.98
CA ASN A 34 16.79 0.07 8.95
C ASN A 34 16.44 1.20 7.97
N LEU A 35 16.25 2.43 8.45
CA LEU A 35 16.03 3.58 7.58
C LEU A 35 17.26 3.95 6.75
N CYS A 36 18.47 3.82 7.30
CA CYS A 36 19.71 4.04 6.54
C CYS A 36 19.84 3.04 5.40
N HIS A 37 19.58 1.76 5.67
CA HIS A 37 19.56 0.72 4.64
C HIS A 37 18.48 1.00 3.58
N LEU A 38 17.28 1.36 4.04
CA LEU A 38 16.16 1.70 3.16
C LEU A 38 16.45 2.90 2.25
N GLU A 39 17.14 3.92 2.75
CA GLU A 39 17.58 5.07 1.94
C GLU A 39 18.50 4.64 0.78
N GLN A 40 19.42 3.70 1.05
CA GLN A 40 20.35 3.16 0.06
C GLN A 40 19.59 2.34 -0.99
N GLU A 41 18.70 1.43 -0.57
CA GLU A 41 17.88 0.62 -1.48
C GLU A 41 17.05 1.47 -2.45
N ILE A 42 16.42 2.54 -1.96
CA ILE A 42 15.65 3.47 -2.81
C ILE A 42 16.56 4.19 -3.80
N THR A 43 17.77 4.56 -3.38
CA THR A 43 18.72 5.31 -4.21
C THR A 43 19.32 4.44 -5.31
N GLU A 44 19.67 3.19 -5.00
CA GLU A 44 20.33 2.26 -5.92
C GLU A 44 19.34 1.54 -6.84
N GLY A 45 18.05 1.54 -6.50
CA GLY A 45 17.01 0.82 -7.27
C GLY A 45 17.17 -0.70 -7.24
N SER A 46 17.99 -1.22 -6.32
CA SER A 46 18.38 -2.63 -6.20
C SER A 46 17.49 -3.44 -5.23
N GLY A 47 16.58 -2.77 -4.54
CA GLY A 47 15.83 -3.34 -3.42
C GLY A 47 14.34 -3.57 -3.66
N LYS A 48 13.58 -3.53 -2.56
CA LYS A 48 12.12 -3.68 -2.51
C LYS A 48 11.39 -2.62 -3.34
N ASN A 49 10.16 -2.94 -3.74
CA ASN A 49 9.30 -1.99 -4.43
C ASN A 49 9.00 -0.76 -3.54
N LEU A 50 8.71 0.37 -4.19
CA LEU A 50 8.56 1.66 -3.51
C LEU A 50 7.40 1.69 -2.50
N LEU A 51 6.30 0.99 -2.79
CA LEU A 51 5.15 0.89 -1.88
C LEU A 51 5.54 0.19 -0.57
N SER A 52 6.24 -0.95 -0.66
CA SER A 52 6.77 -1.66 0.49
C SER A 52 7.78 -0.81 1.26
N ALA A 53 8.62 -0.04 0.58
CA ALA A 53 9.51 0.90 1.24
C ALA A 53 8.73 1.97 2.03
N MET A 54 7.65 2.49 1.47
CA MET A 54 6.79 3.47 2.14
C MET A 54 6.03 2.87 3.33
N ASP A 55 5.61 1.61 3.25
CA ASP A 55 4.99 0.89 4.38
C ASP A 55 5.97 0.69 5.54
N ASP A 56 7.25 0.43 5.27
CA ASP A 56 8.28 0.36 6.31
C ASP A 56 8.47 1.72 6.99
N VAL A 57 8.52 2.81 6.23
CA VAL A 57 8.57 4.18 6.80
C VAL A 57 7.32 4.45 7.63
N LYS A 58 6.13 4.07 7.15
CA LYS A 58 4.87 4.22 7.88
C LYS A 58 4.88 3.47 9.19
N THR A 59 5.39 2.23 9.18
CA THR A 59 5.53 1.40 10.38
C THR A 59 6.39 2.10 11.42
N ILE A 60 7.49 2.73 11.00
CA ILE A 60 8.35 3.51 11.88
C ILE A 60 7.65 4.79 12.38
N LEU A 61 6.93 5.52 11.53
CA LEU A 61 6.18 6.72 11.94
C LEU A 61 5.08 6.44 12.96
N LEU A 62 4.53 5.23 12.99
CA LEU A 62 3.51 4.81 13.96
C LEU A 62 4.09 4.34 15.31
N THR A 63 5.41 4.19 15.41
CA THR A 63 6.07 3.86 16.68
C THR A 63 6.34 5.13 17.50
N PRO A 64 6.47 5.02 18.84
CA PRO A 64 6.79 6.18 19.67
C PRO A 64 8.04 6.93 19.17
N LEU A 65 7.91 8.24 18.99
CA LEU A 65 9.02 9.14 18.66
C LEU A 65 9.14 10.20 19.74
N LYS A 66 10.38 10.52 20.12
CA LYS A 66 10.66 11.59 21.07
C LYS A 66 10.26 12.93 20.45
N PRO A 67 9.45 13.77 21.14
CA PRO A 67 9.19 15.13 20.70
C PRO A 67 10.50 15.90 20.46
N HIS A 68 10.49 16.82 19.51
CA HIS A 68 11.67 17.64 19.27
C HIS A 68 11.91 18.59 20.45
N GLU A 69 13.09 18.52 21.05
CA GLU A 69 13.56 19.47 22.06
C GLU A 69 14.67 20.33 21.46
N ASP A 70 14.62 21.66 21.69
CA ASP A 70 15.66 22.60 21.27
C ASP A 70 16.90 22.44 22.17
N THR A 71 17.67 21.37 21.95
CA THR A 71 18.92 21.09 22.67
C THR A 71 20.12 21.34 21.77
N ASP A 72 21.20 21.93 22.30
CA ASP A 72 22.42 22.25 21.54
C ASP A 72 23.21 21.02 21.05
N GLN A 73 22.91 19.83 21.59
CA GLN A 73 23.51 18.58 21.13
C GLN A 73 22.57 17.88 20.14
N PRO A 74 23.05 17.55 18.92
CA PRO A 74 22.28 16.74 18.00
C PRO A 74 22.03 15.37 18.64
N PRO A 75 20.80 14.84 18.58
CA PRO A 75 20.50 13.53 19.15
C PRO A 75 21.35 12.45 18.46
N VAL A 76 21.80 11.48 19.26
CA VAL A 76 22.36 10.23 18.75
C VAL A 76 21.25 9.57 17.93
N ASP A 77 21.55 9.17 16.69
CA ASP A 77 20.59 8.58 15.76
C ASP A 77 19.33 9.42 15.53
N ASP A 78 19.48 10.64 15.00
CA ASP A 78 18.39 11.58 14.66
C ASP A 78 17.37 10.96 13.68
N LEU A 79 16.41 10.26 14.27
CA LEU A 79 15.38 9.51 13.57
C LEU A 79 14.46 10.42 12.74
N PRO A 80 13.96 11.58 13.24
CA PRO A 80 13.21 12.53 12.41
C PRO A 80 13.98 13.01 11.18
N SER A 81 15.29 13.31 11.31
CA SER A 81 16.09 13.70 10.15
C SER A 81 16.29 12.55 9.17
N GLN A 82 16.53 11.32 9.64
CA GLN A 82 16.69 10.16 8.76
C GLN A 82 15.37 9.83 8.04
N ILE A 83 14.23 9.89 8.71
CA ILE A 83 12.90 9.75 8.07
C ILE A 83 12.73 10.86 7.01
N THR A 84 13.07 12.10 7.34
CA THR A 84 12.99 13.23 6.40
C THR A 84 13.83 13.00 5.14
N ARG A 85 15.03 12.38 5.27
CA ARG A 85 15.88 12.00 4.13
C ARG A 85 15.22 10.94 3.26
N VAL A 86 14.69 9.87 3.86
CA VAL A 86 13.98 8.81 3.10
C VAL A 86 12.76 9.39 2.39
N LEU A 87 11.95 10.22 3.06
CA LEU A 87 10.80 10.90 2.43
C LEU A 87 11.23 11.77 1.24
N TYR A 88 12.35 12.47 1.33
CA TYR A 88 12.90 13.25 0.22
C TYR A 88 13.28 12.37 -0.98
N LYS A 89 13.90 11.21 -0.73
CA LYS A 89 14.25 10.25 -1.78
C LYS A 89 13.01 9.74 -2.52
N VAL A 90 11.99 9.34 -1.77
CA VAL A 90 10.71 8.92 -2.34
C VAL A 90 10.06 10.06 -3.14
N CYS A 91 10.02 11.28 -2.59
CA CYS A 91 9.47 12.45 -3.28
C CYS A 91 10.17 12.72 -4.61
N THR A 92 11.50 12.73 -4.61
CA THR A 92 12.30 12.99 -5.81
C THR A 92 12.08 11.90 -6.85
N LEU A 93 12.05 10.64 -6.42
CA LEU A 93 11.79 9.51 -7.32
C LEU A 93 10.40 9.62 -7.97
N LEU A 94 9.36 9.95 -7.20
CA LEU A 94 7.99 10.13 -7.71
C LEU A 94 7.90 11.29 -8.73
N LEU A 95 8.59 12.40 -8.45
CA LEU A 95 8.58 13.58 -9.33
C LEU A 95 9.42 13.39 -10.60
N VAL A 96 10.54 12.68 -10.52
CA VAL A 96 11.45 12.47 -11.65
C VAL A 96 10.95 11.35 -12.57
N CYS A 97 10.45 10.25 -12.01
CA CYS A 97 10.04 9.09 -12.81
C CYS A 97 8.71 9.30 -13.53
N GLY A 98 7.84 10.22 -13.09
CA GLY A 98 6.65 10.71 -13.83
C GLY A 98 5.54 9.70 -14.17
N VAL A 99 5.80 8.38 -14.06
CA VAL A 99 4.94 7.27 -14.50
C VAL A 99 4.43 6.45 -13.30
N MET A 100 4.51 6.99 -12.08
CA MET A 100 4.05 6.28 -10.90
C MET A 100 2.51 6.22 -10.87
N ASP A 101 1.98 5.11 -10.37
CA ASP A 101 0.55 4.87 -10.26
C ASP A 101 -0.12 5.80 -9.22
N ASP A 102 -1.43 6.00 -9.37
CA ASP A 102 -2.23 6.85 -8.47
C ASP A 102 -2.18 6.35 -7.02
N GLU A 103 -1.98 5.04 -6.83
CA GLU A 103 -1.81 4.39 -5.52
C GLU A 103 -0.52 4.83 -4.81
N ALA A 104 0.64 4.79 -5.47
CA ALA A 104 1.90 5.23 -4.85
C ALA A 104 1.86 6.71 -4.49
N LEU A 105 1.31 7.55 -5.38
CA LEU A 105 1.16 8.99 -5.13
C LEU A 105 0.25 9.25 -3.93
N THR A 106 -0.91 8.59 -3.86
CA THR A 106 -1.87 8.71 -2.75
C THR A 106 -1.26 8.21 -1.44
N THR A 107 -0.57 7.07 -1.46
CA THR A 107 0.08 6.49 -0.28
C THR A 107 1.17 7.43 0.24
N PHE A 108 1.91 8.10 -0.64
CA PHE A 108 2.95 9.03 -0.24
C PHE A 108 2.38 10.29 0.39
N VAL A 109 1.29 10.84 -0.15
CA VAL A 109 0.58 11.97 0.47
C VAL A 109 0.11 11.63 1.88
N ASN A 110 -0.49 10.45 2.07
CA ASN A 110 -0.93 9.98 3.39
C ASN A 110 0.23 9.80 4.37
N LEU A 111 1.39 9.35 3.87
CA LEU A 111 2.61 9.22 4.65
C LEU A 111 3.14 10.58 5.13
N LEU A 112 3.14 11.59 4.25
CA LEU A 112 3.52 12.96 4.59
C LEU A 112 2.55 13.56 5.61
N ASP A 113 1.25 13.29 5.50
CA ASP A 113 0.25 13.73 6.49
C ASP A 113 0.50 13.13 7.87
N THR A 114 0.83 11.83 7.92
CA THR A 114 1.23 11.16 9.16
C THR A 114 2.44 11.85 9.79
N ALA A 115 3.46 12.18 8.99
CA ALA A 115 4.66 12.86 9.47
C ALA A 115 4.37 14.29 9.99
N LEU A 116 3.43 15.02 9.37
CA LEU A 116 3.08 16.38 9.80
C LEU A 116 2.37 16.44 11.15
N TYR A 117 1.65 15.37 11.52
CA TYR A 117 0.95 15.27 12.80
C TYR A 117 1.89 14.97 13.97
N LEU A 118 3.11 14.50 13.72
CA LEU A 118 4.05 14.12 14.77
C LEU A 118 4.83 15.32 15.29
N ASP A 119 4.89 15.49 16.60
CA ASP A 119 5.63 16.57 17.27
C ASP A 119 7.14 16.30 17.40
N ALA A 120 7.58 15.13 16.96
CA ALA A 120 8.98 14.77 16.84
C ALA A 120 9.73 15.53 15.73
N PHE A 121 9.01 16.12 14.77
CA PHE A 121 9.62 16.82 13.65
C PHE A 121 9.81 18.31 13.94
N THR A 122 10.99 18.82 13.57
CA THR A 122 11.28 20.25 13.69
C THR A 122 10.42 21.08 12.73
N THR A 123 10.23 22.37 13.05
CA THR A 123 9.52 23.30 12.15
C THR A 123 10.12 23.32 10.74
N GLN A 124 11.45 23.24 10.62
CA GLN A 124 12.13 23.20 9.34
C GLN A 124 11.82 21.92 8.56
N GLN A 125 11.82 20.76 9.21
CA GLN A 125 11.46 19.48 8.59
C GLN A 125 9.99 19.51 8.14
N LYS A 126 9.07 19.96 9.00
CA LYS A 126 7.64 20.09 8.65
C LYS A 126 7.43 21.01 7.44
N ASN A 127 8.19 22.10 7.33
CA ASN A 127 8.13 22.99 6.15
C ASN A 127 8.55 22.30 4.85
N LYS A 128 9.62 21.48 4.89
CA LYS A 128 10.03 20.67 3.73
C LYS A 128 8.93 19.67 3.34
N ILE A 129 8.39 18.95 4.32
CA ILE A 129 7.31 17.96 4.13
C ILE A 129 6.07 18.61 3.51
N ARG A 130 5.64 19.79 3.98
CA ARG A 130 4.54 20.56 3.37
C ARG A 130 4.83 20.93 1.91
N SER A 131 6.05 21.35 1.61
CA SER A 131 6.45 21.69 0.24
C SER A 131 6.38 20.48 -0.68
N TRP A 132 6.91 19.33 -0.26
CA TRP A 132 6.84 18.09 -1.02
C TRP A 132 5.40 17.61 -1.23
N LYS A 133 4.55 17.70 -0.20
CA LYS A 133 3.12 17.38 -0.30
C LYS A 133 2.44 18.23 -1.37
N LEU A 134 2.72 19.53 -1.39
CA LEU A 134 2.18 20.45 -2.39
C LEU A 134 2.64 20.09 -3.80
N GLN A 135 3.94 19.81 -3.98
CA GLN A 135 4.51 19.42 -5.28
C GLN A 135 3.85 18.15 -5.83
N ILE A 136 3.72 17.11 -4.99
CA ILE A 136 3.08 15.85 -5.38
C ILE A 136 1.60 16.04 -5.70
N SER A 137 0.88 16.84 -4.90
CA SER A 137 -0.54 17.13 -5.14
C SER A 137 -0.78 17.86 -6.46
N GLN A 138 0.12 18.79 -6.81
CA GLN A 138 0.12 19.46 -8.11
C GLN A 138 0.45 18.49 -9.23
N HIS A 139 1.43 17.61 -9.05
CA HIS A 139 1.81 16.59 -10.02
C HIS A 139 0.67 15.61 -10.32
N ILE A 140 -0.03 15.11 -9.29
CA ILE A 140 -1.25 14.28 -9.45
C ILE A 140 -2.29 15.03 -10.30
N SER A 141 -2.54 16.30 -9.98
CA SER A 141 -3.51 17.13 -10.71
C SER A 141 -3.12 17.31 -12.18
N GLN A 142 -1.84 17.50 -12.47
CA GLN A 142 -1.30 17.61 -13.83
C GLN A 142 -1.45 16.30 -14.61
N ILE A 143 -1.07 15.16 -14.01
CA ILE A 143 -1.26 13.83 -14.61
C ILE A 143 -2.72 13.60 -14.96
N ARG A 144 -3.65 13.91 -14.04
CA ARG A 144 -5.09 13.74 -14.26
C ARG A 144 -5.60 14.61 -15.41
N GLN A 145 -5.15 15.86 -15.52
CA GLN A 145 -5.52 16.72 -16.64
C GLN A 145 -5.00 16.20 -17.98
N GLN A 146 -3.76 15.71 -18.00
CA GLN A 146 -3.16 15.13 -19.21
C GLN A 146 -3.93 13.88 -19.67
N GLN A 147 -4.29 12.99 -18.74
CA GLN A 147 -5.09 11.80 -19.06
C GLN A 147 -6.46 12.14 -19.65
N GLN A 148 -7.13 13.18 -19.13
CA GLN A 148 -8.39 13.64 -19.72
C GLN A 148 -8.19 14.12 -21.15
N GLN A 149 -7.14 14.90 -21.43
CA GLN A 149 -6.86 15.42 -22.78
C GLN A 149 -6.61 14.31 -23.83
N TYR A 150 -5.94 13.21 -23.46
CA TYR A 150 -5.66 12.09 -24.38
C TYR A 150 -6.75 11.00 -24.40
N GLY A 151 -7.62 10.93 -23.38
CA GLY A 151 -8.75 9.99 -23.32
C GLY A 151 -9.86 10.27 -24.34
N TYR A 152 -9.97 11.50 -24.87
CA TYR A 152 -10.95 11.87 -25.90
C TYR A 152 -10.60 11.41 -27.33
N LEU A 153 -9.42 10.83 -27.55
CA LEU A 153 -9.05 10.22 -28.83
C LEU A 153 -9.49 8.74 -28.96
N SER A 154 -10.18 8.19 -27.96
CA SER A 154 -10.78 6.86 -28.05
C SER A 154 -12.05 6.89 -28.92
N VAL A 155 -11.92 6.32 -30.11
CA VAL A 155 -12.91 6.05 -31.18
C VAL A 155 -14.39 6.31 -30.81
N PRO A 156 -15.11 7.20 -31.53
CA PRO A 156 -16.56 7.34 -31.38
C PRO A 156 -17.26 6.02 -31.74
N PRO A 157 -18.34 5.61 -31.04
CA PRO A 157 -19.08 4.42 -31.43
C PRO A 157 -19.62 4.63 -32.84
N ALA A 158 -19.20 3.79 -33.78
CA ALA A 158 -19.57 3.88 -35.18
C ALA A 158 -21.10 3.90 -35.31
N ARG A 159 -21.67 5.07 -35.63
CA ARG A 159 -23.06 5.17 -36.10
C ARG A 159 -23.07 4.61 -37.53
N PHE A 160 -23.51 3.38 -37.69
CA PHE A 160 -23.84 2.82 -39.00
C PHE A 160 -24.87 3.72 -39.71
N PRO A 161 -24.56 4.32 -40.88
CA PRO A 161 -25.55 5.07 -41.63
C PRO A 161 -26.49 4.12 -42.39
N GLN A 162 -27.80 4.33 -42.24
CA GLN A 162 -28.84 3.71 -43.07
C GLN A 162 -28.73 4.21 -44.53
N PRO A 163 -28.98 3.37 -45.54
CA PRO A 163 -28.88 3.79 -46.94
C PRO A 163 -30.13 4.56 -47.37
N VAL A 164 -29.96 5.82 -47.76
CA VAL A 164 -31.01 6.60 -48.44
C VAL A 164 -30.71 6.61 -49.93
N SER A 165 -31.53 5.89 -50.69
CA SER A 165 -31.49 5.81 -52.15
C SER A 165 -31.83 7.16 -52.79
N ARG A 166 -31.01 7.62 -53.75
CA ARG A 166 -31.39 8.66 -54.71
C ARG A 166 -30.84 8.37 -56.12
N PRO A 167 -31.55 8.80 -57.18
CA PRO A 167 -31.50 8.19 -58.51
C PRO A 167 -30.40 8.76 -59.41
N LEU A 168 -29.90 7.93 -60.32
CA LEU A 168 -28.91 8.27 -61.33
C LEU A 168 -29.59 8.78 -62.60
N SER A 169 -29.17 9.95 -63.10
CA SER A 169 -29.42 10.37 -64.48
C SER A 169 -28.18 10.09 -65.33
N ALA A 170 -28.41 9.42 -66.45
CA ALA A 170 -27.43 8.81 -67.32
C ALA A 170 -26.97 9.76 -68.44
N HIS A 171 -25.70 9.65 -68.84
CA HIS A 171 -25.24 9.75 -70.23
C HIS A 171 -23.81 9.18 -70.41
N PRO A 172 -23.45 8.72 -71.63
CA PRO A 172 -22.79 7.41 -71.81
C PRO A 172 -21.37 7.45 -72.45
N LEU A 173 -20.64 6.33 -72.23
CA LEU A 173 -19.61 5.67 -73.08
C LEU A 173 -18.29 6.45 -73.31
N ARG A 174 -17.08 5.85 -73.22
CA ARG A 174 -16.59 4.58 -73.81
C ARG A 174 -15.30 4.15 -73.03
N HIS A 175 -15.25 2.97 -72.41
CA HIS A 175 -14.51 1.74 -72.84
C HIS A 175 -12.96 1.88 -72.91
N SER A 176 -12.06 1.06 -72.36
CA SER A 176 -12.00 -0.31 -71.77
C SER A 176 -10.50 -0.61 -71.41
N PRO A 177 -10.05 -1.81 -70.93
CA PRO A 177 -10.44 -2.49 -69.69
C PRO A 177 -9.28 -3.27 -68.97
N LEU A 178 -9.64 -3.97 -67.88
CA LEU A 178 -9.07 -5.21 -67.30
C LEU A 178 -7.70 -5.19 -66.58
N ARG A 179 -7.73 -5.33 -65.24
CA ARG A 179 -7.23 -6.54 -64.56
C ARG A 179 -7.93 -6.77 -63.22
N SER A 180 -8.00 -8.03 -62.84
CA SER A 180 -9.06 -8.70 -62.10
C SER A 180 -8.57 -9.35 -60.79
N HIS A 181 -9.35 -9.16 -59.71
CA HIS A 181 -9.68 -10.09 -58.59
C HIS A 181 -8.59 -10.44 -57.52
N PRO A 182 -8.97 -10.96 -56.32
CA PRO A 182 -9.98 -10.46 -55.37
C PRO A 182 -9.51 -10.48 -53.87
N HIS A 183 -10.42 -10.00 -52.99
CA HIS A 183 -10.50 -10.01 -51.50
C HIS A 183 -10.01 -11.30 -50.78
N HIS A 184 -9.70 -11.37 -49.47
CA HIS A 184 -10.59 -11.40 -48.28
C HIS A 184 -9.83 -11.10 -46.95
N HIS A 185 -10.36 -10.24 -46.08
CA HIS A 185 -11.08 -10.56 -44.81
C HIS A 185 -10.20 -10.63 -43.55
N THR A 186 -10.11 -9.49 -42.85
CA THR A 186 -9.66 -9.37 -41.45
C THR A 186 -10.79 -9.77 -40.50
N GLN A 187 -10.61 -10.88 -39.76
CA GLN A 187 -11.45 -11.21 -38.61
C GLN A 187 -10.74 -10.85 -37.31
N SER A 188 -11.29 -9.84 -36.65
CA SER A 188 -11.09 -9.56 -35.23
C SER A 188 -11.70 -10.69 -34.41
N PHE A 189 -10.89 -11.39 -33.62
CA PHE A 189 -11.39 -12.25 -32.55
C PHE A 189 -11.34 -11.48 -31.23
N LEU A 190 -12.52 -11.02 -30.82
CA LEU A 190 -12.83 -10.66 -29.45
C LEU A 190 -12.57 -11.87 -28.55
N ALA A 191 -11.55 -11.78 -27.71
CA ALA A 191 -11.37 -12.64 -26.56
C ALA A 191 -12.51 -12.38 -25.56
N LYS A 192 -13.62 -13.09 -25.73
CA LYS A 192 -14.71 -13.15 -24.76
C LYS A 192 -14.39 -14.32 -23.83
N ARG A 193 -13.92 -14.02 -22.61
CA ARG A 193 -13.82 -15.00 -21.52
C ARG A 193 -15.22 -15.58 -21.26
N PRO A 194 -15.46 -16.88 -21.44
CA PRO A 194 -16.65 -17.53 -20.92
C PRO A 194 -16.40 -17.92 -19.47
N SER A 195 -17.44 -17.70 -18.67
CA SER A 195 -17.61 -18.14 -17.30
C SER A 195 -17.20 -19.60 -17.09
N LEU A 196 -16.57 -19.88 -15.96
CA LEU A 196 -16.52 -21.19 -15.34
C LEU A 196 -17.95 -21.70 -15.13
N GLN A 197 -18.36 -22.73 -15.85
CA GLN A 197 -19.12 -23.86 -15.29
C GLN A 197 -19.38 -24.93 -16.36
N ASP A 198 -19.37 -26.17 -15.86
CA ASP A 198 -19.93 -27.40 -16.43
C ASP A 198 -19.07 -28.21 -17.42
N SER A 199 -18.37 -29.18 -16.83
CA SER A 199 -17.98 -30.43 -17.50
C SER A 199 -19.12 -31.46 -17.39
N PRO A 200 -19.28 -32.31 -18.39
CA PRO A 200 -19.63 -33.70 -18.12
C PRO A 200 -18.78 -34.72 -18.91
N SER A 201 -18.29 -35.72 -18.17
CA SER A 201 -18.20 -37.16 -18.48
C SER A 201 -17.38 -37.60 -19.71
N GLU A 202 -16.54 -38.64 -19.71
CA GLU A 202 -16.60 -39.99 -19.14
C GLU A 202 -15.17 -40.58 -19.11
N TYR A 203 -14.82 -41.38 -18.08
CA TYR A 203 -14.25 -42.73 -18.22
C TYR A 203 -14.00 -43.37 -16.83
N GLY A 204 -14.41 -44.63 -16.68
CA GLY A 204 -13.67 -45.63 -15.88
C GLY A 204 -14.09 -45.85 -14.42
N SER A 205 -15.00 -46.81 -14.23
CA SER A 205 -15.38 -47.44 -12.95
C SER A 205 -14.21 -48.07 -12.19
N ALA A 206 -14.22 -48.00 -10.85
CA ALA A 206 -14.48 -49.14 -9.94
C ALA A 206 -13.99 -48.90 -8.48
N GLU A 207 -14.89 -49.19 -7.54
CA GLU A 207 -14.70 -49.65 -6.13
C GLU A 207 -14.52 -48.64 -4.96
N GLU A 208 -15.65 -48.44 -4.25
CA GLU A 208 -15.99 -48.14 -2.82
C GLU A 208 -14.92 -48.24 -1.69
N PRO A 209 -15.21 -47.85 -0.41
CA PRO A 209 -16.25 -46.96 0.15
C PRO A 209 -15.70 -45.94 1.18
N GLY A 210 -16.47 -44.90 1.49
CA GLY A 210 -16.41 -44.27 2.82
C GLY A 210 -16.39 -42.74 2.86
N HIS A 211 -17.56 -42.11 2.67
CA HIS A 211 -17.78 -40.78 3.23
C HIS A 211 -19.12 -40.75 3.94
N SER A 212 -19.03 -40.73 5.28
CA SER A 212 -20.12 -40.40 6.19
C SER A 212 -20.80 -39.11 5.75
N TYR A 213 -22.11 -39.16 5.53
CA TYR A 213 -22.94 -37.97 5.37
C TYR A 213 -22.92 -37.18 6.68
N VAL A 214 -22.11 -36.12 6.75
CA VAL A 214 -22.13 -35.20 7.89
C VAL A 214 -23.37 -34.32 7.71
N GLN A 215 -24.45 -34.68 8.42
CA GLN A 215 -25.55 -33.76 8.66
C GLN A 215 -25.01 -32.49 9.30
N ARG A 216 -25.27 -31.35 8.67
CA ARG A 216 -25.00 -30.02 9.23
C ARG A 216 -25.77 -29.92 10.55
N THR A 217 -25.06 -29.99 11.68
CA THR A 217 -25.66 -29.74 12.99
C THR A 217 -26.21 -28.32 12.99
N HIS A 218 -27.53 -28.19 13.10
CA HIS A 218 -28.17 -26.91 13.35
C HIS A 218 -27.57 -26.33 14.64
N SER A 219 -26.73 -25.30 14.50
CA SER A 219 -26.18 -24.56 15.62
C SER A 219 -27.33 -23.92 16.40
N ALA A 220 -27.33 -24.12 17.72
CA ALA A 220 -28.16 -23.39 18.65
C ALA A 220 -27.93 -21.86 18.49
N PRO A 221 -28.92 -21.00 18.82
CA PRO A 221 -28.74 -19.56 18.80
C PRO A 221 -27.50 -19.17 19.62
N PRO A 222 -26.77 -18.11 19.24
CA PRO A 222 -25.68 -17.63 20.07
C PRO A 222 -26.31 -17.13 21.38
N ASN A 223 -26.13 -17.87 22.46
CA ASN A 223 -26.24 -17.25 23.77
C ASN A 223 -25.22 -16.10 23.77
N PRO A 224 -25.62 -14.87 24.14
CA PRO A 224 -24.63 -13.84 24.40
C PRO A 224 -23.63 -14.42 25.41
N PRO A 225 -22.31 -14.23 25.19
CA PRO A 225 -21.34 -14.66 26.18
C PRO A 225 -21.75 -14.05 27.53
N PRO A 226 -21.62 -14.80 28.65
CA PRO A 226 -21.80 -14.19 29.96
C PRO A 226 -20.89 -12.95 29.97
N GLU A 227 -21.47 -11.79 30.28
CA GLU A 227 -20.73 -10.54 30.42
C GLU A 227 -19.52 -10.86 31.30
N ALA A 228 -18.33 -10.88 30.69
CA ALA A 228 -17.11 -11.00 31.44
C ALA A 228 -17.12 -9.80 32.39
N PRO A 229 -17.01 -9.99 33.71
CA PRO A 229 -16.93 -8.86 34.62
C PRO A 229 -15.74 -8.00 34.15
N SER A 230 -16.03 -6.76 33.82
CA SER A 230 -15.04 -5.75 33.44
C SER A 230 -14.20 -5.30 34.64
N ASP A 231 -13.89 -6.21 35.57
CA ASP A 231 -12.97 -6.00 36.68
C ASP A 231 -11.54 -6.18 36.16
N THR A 232 -11.14 -5.27 35.27
CA THR A 232 -9.72 -5.04 35.06
C THR A 232 -9.25 -4.25 36.26
N ASP A 233 -8.47 -4.85 37.16
CA ASP A 233 -7.91 -4.19 38.34
C ASP A 233 -7.27 -2.85 37.90
N PRO A 234 -7.84 -1.69 38.29
CA PRO A 234 -7.35 -0.39 37.84
C PRO A 234 -5.92 -0.13 38.31
N GLU A 235 -5.49 -0.76 39.40
CA GLU A 235 -4.12 -0.69 39.89
C GLU A 235 -3.16 -1.46 38.96
N LEU A 236 -3.56 -2.64 38.47
CA LEU A 236 -2.80 -3.43 37.52
C LEU A 236 -2.60 -2.66 36.20
N ASN A 237 -3.66 -2.05 35.67
CA ASN A 237 -3.57 -1.27 34.45
C ASN A 237 -2.61 -0.07 34.64
N SER A 238 -2.73 0.64 35.76
CA SER A 238 -1.84 1.76 36.11
C SER A 238 -0.37 1.32 36.25
N ARG A 239 -0.10 0.11 36.74
CA ARG A 239 1.26 -0.44 36.86
C ARG A 239 1.82 -0.86 35.50
N LEU A 240 0.99 -1.44 34.65
CA LEU A 240 1.38 -1.84 33.29
C LEU A 240 1.71 -0.61 32.43
N GLU A 241 0.88 0.44 32.47
CA GLU A 241 1.13 1.69 31.76
C GLU A 241 2.49 2.30 32.17
N ARG A 242 2.77 2.37 33.47
CA ARG A 242 4.06 2.86 33.99
C ARG A 242 5.25 2.03 33.51
N LEU A 243 5.10 0.70 33.44
CA LEU A 243 6.14 -0.19 32.91
C LEU A 243 6.36 0.06 31.42
N CYS A 244 5.29 0.12 30.64
CA CYS A 244 5.35 0.37 29.19
C CYS A 244 6.00 1.71 28.86
N LEU A 245 5.63 2.77 29.60
CA LEU A 245 6.21 4.11 29.45
C LEU A 245 7.72 4.08 29.71
N ARG A 246 8.14 3.56 30.88
CA ARG A 246 9.58 3.49 31.23
C ARG A 246 10.39 2.67 30.23
N MET A 247 9.86 1.53 29.79
CA MET A 247 10.55 0.67 28.80
C MET A 247 10.67 1.37 27.45
N THR A 248 9.65 2.14 27.05
CA THR A 248 9.66 2.92 25.81
C THR A 248 10.67 4.06 25.92
N GLU A 249 10.62 4.86 27.00
CA GLU A 249 11.55 5.96 27.25
C GLU A 249 13.02 5.50 27.21
N GLN A 250 13.35 4.44 27.95
CA GLN A 250 14.71 3.88 27.93
C GLN A 250 15.15 3.38 26.55
N SER A 251 14.21 2.95 25.71
CA SER A 251 14.52 2.49 24.35
C SER A 251 14.74 3.64 23.38
N LEU A 252 14.27 4.84 23.71
CA LEU A 252 14.44 6.06 22.92
C LEU A 252 15.69 6.86 23.33
N GLU A 253 16.24 6.61 24.51
CA GLU A 253 17.40 7.34 25.08
C GLU A 253 18.75 6.63 24.91
N LEU A 254 18.78 5.40 24.38
CA LEU A 254 19.96 4.51 24.31
C LEU A 254 20.30 4.00 22.90
#